data_AF-A0A849YBP6-F1
#
_entry.id   AF-A0A849YBP6-F1
#
_cell.length_a   1.000
_cell.length_b   1.000
_cell.length_c   1.000
_cell.angle_alpha   90.00
_cell.angle_beta   90.00
_cell.angle_gamma   90.00
#
_symmetry.space_group_name_H-M   'P 1'
#
loop_
_entity.id
_entity.type
_entity.pdbx_description
1 polymer ?
#
loop_
_entity_poly.entity_id
_entity_poly.type
_entity_poly.pdbx_seq_one_letter_code
_entity_poly.pdbx_strand_id
1 'polypeptide(L)'
;IVAAAAGGARPWERLHPATRVFMALRMAVNDEIGALREGLEAVGALLTTGARLAVISFHSVEDREVKRCFREWKRAGMARVLTLKPLAPGEQETRENPRARSARLRVAEMTGNPISTSPGETDGTQPKKS
;
A
#
# COMPACT_ATOMS: atom_id res chain seq x y z
N ILE A 1 -34.93 31.48 12.65
CA ILE A 1 -35.07 30.64 11.43
C ILE A 1 -34.04 29.53 11.54
N VAL A 2 -34.47 28.33 11.94
CA VAL A 2 -33.59 27.14 12.02
C VAL A 2 -33.65 26.47 10.66
N ALA A 3 -32.54 26.52 9.91
CA ALA A 3 -32.41 25.84 8.63
C ALA A 3 -32.11 24.35 8.86
N ALA A 4 -32.95 23.49 8.28
CA ALA A 4 -32.91 22.05 8.39
C ALA A 4 -31.57 21.47 7.93
N ALA A 5 -30.92 20.68 8.81
CA ALA A 5 -29.85 19.79 8.41
C ALA A 5 -30.47 18.56 7.72
N ALA A 6 -30.37 18.51 6.39
CA ALA A 6 -30.74 17.32 5.63
C ALA A 6 -29.85 16.15 6.05
N GLY A 7 -30.44 15.18 6.74
CA GLY A 7 -29.80 13.92 7.11
C GLY A 7 -29.43 13.13 5.87
N GLY A 8 -28.16 13.19 5.47
CA GLY A 8 -27.60 12.27 4.50
C GLY A 8 -27.53 10.88 5.14
N ALA A 9 -28.28 9.92 4.59
CA ALA A 9 -28.22 8.50 4.90
C ALA A 9 -26.76 8.08 5.15
N ARG A 10 -26.47 7.55 6.35
CA ARG A 10 -25.09 7.21 6.68
C ARG A 10 -24.62 6.09 5.75
N PRO A 11 -23.34 6.04 5.33
CA PRO A 11 -22.85 5.06 4.34
C PRO A 11 -23.14 3.58 4.68
N TRP A 12 -23.45 3.29 5.94
CA TRP A 12 -23.79 1.96 6.44
C TRP A 12 -25.26 1.55 6.23
N GLU A 13 -26.17 2.46 5.88
CA GLU A 13 -27.59 2.14 5.60
C GLU A 13 -27.77 1.40 4.27
N ARG A 14 -26.76 1.42 3.38
CA ARG A 14 -26.80 0.76 2.06
C ARG A 14 -26.12 -0.60 2.00
N LEU A 15 -25.46 -1.03 3.07
CA LEU A 15 -24.79 -2.32 3.12
C LEU A 15 -25.67 -3.31 3.90
N HIS A 16 -26.02 -4.42 3.26
CA HIS A 16 -26.77 -5.48 3.93
C HIS A 16 -26.03 -5.87 5.23
N PRO A 17 -26.71 -5.96 6.39
CA PRO A 17 -26.05 -6.25 7.67
C PRO A 17 -25.16 -7.50 7.61
N ALA A 18 -25.59 -8.51 6.86
CA ALA A 18 -24.81 -9.73 6.62
C ALA A 18 -23.45 -9.46 5.94
N THR A 19 -23.33 -8.49 5.03
CA THR A 19 -22.04 -8.15 4.38
C THR A 19 -20.98 -7.78 5.42
N ARG A 20 -21.36 -7.10 6.50
CA ARG A 20 -20.42 -6.74 7.58
C ARG A 20 -20.02 -7.94 8.42
N VAL A 21 -20.98 -8.81 8.73
CA VAL A 21 -20.75 -10.04 9.49
C VAL A 21 -19.86 -11.00 8.71
N PHE A 22 -20.17 -11.24 7.43
CA PHE A 22 -19.35 -12.10 6.56
C PHE A 22 -17.96 -11.49 6.28
N MET A 23 -17.84 -10.16 6.16
CA MET A 23 -16.54 -9.50 6.06
C MET A 23 -15.70 -9.71 7.33
N ALA A 24 -16.31 -9.55 8.51
CA ALA A 24 -15.63 -9.78 9.79
C ALA A 24 -15.24 -11.27 9.96
N LEU A 25 -16.13 -12.19 9.60
CA LEU A 25 -15.84 -13.63 9.63
C LEU A 25 -14.69 -13.99 8.68
N ARG A 26 -14.71 -13.48 7.45
CA ARG A 26 -13.65 -13.73 6.46
C ARG A 26 -12.29 -13.24 6.98
N MET A 27 -12.25 -12.03 7.53
CA MET A 27 -11.04 -11.48 8.11
C MET A 27 -10.54 -12.29 9.32
N ALA A 28 -11.47 -12.76 10.18
CA ALA A 28 -11.13 -13.50 11.40
C ALA A 28 -10.76 -14.97 11.14
N VAL A 29 -11.39 -15.61 10.16
CA VAL A 29 -11.15 -17.03 9.81
C VAL A 29 -9.85 -17.21 9.04
N ASN A 30 -9.52 -16.27 8.13
CA ASN A 30 -8.34 -16.38 7.28
C ASN A 30 -7.13 -15.58 7.82
N ASP A 31 -7.23 -14.99 9.01
CA ASP A 31 -6.23 -14.05 9.57
C ASP A 31 -5.66 -13.07 8.52
N GLU A 32 -6.56 -12.48 7.72
CA GLU A 32 -6.16 -11.80 6.48
C GLU A 32 -5.26 -10.58 6.74
N ILE A 33 -5.37 -10.00 7.93
CA ILE A 33 -4.54 -8.87 8.35
C ILE A 33 -3.16 -9.34 8.80
N GLY A 34 -3.06 -10.45 9.55
CA GLY A 34 -1.77 -11.06 9.89
C GLY A 34 -0.99 -11.44 8.63
N ALA A 35 -1.63 -12.20 7.74
CA ALA A 35 -1.04 -12.63 6.47
C ALA A 35 -0.62 -11.46 5.57
N LEU A 36 -1.42 -10.39 5.50
CA LEU A 36 -1.06 -9.19 4.74
C LEU A 36 0.20 -8.52 5.32
N ARG A 37 0.31 -8.41 6.64
CA ARG A 37 1.48 -7.78 7.28
C ARG A 37 2.74 -8.61 7.04
N GLU A 38 2.68 -9.91 7.28
CA GLU A 38 3.80 -10.83 7.03
C GLU A 38 4.22 -10.80 5.56
N GLY A 39 3.25 -10.80 4.64
CA GLY A 39 3.52 -10.69 3.21
C GLY A 39 4.19 -9.37 2.83
N LEU A 40 3.74 -8.25 3.39
CA LEU A 40 4.37 -6.94 3.15
C LEU A 40 5.80 -6.90 3.69
N GLU A 41 6.04 -7.42 4.89
CA GLU A 41 7.38 -7.48 5.48
C GLU A 41 8.32 -8.36 4.65
N ALA A 42 7.87 -9.56 4.26
CA ALA A 42 8.64 -10.47 3.41
C ALA A 42 8.97 -9.84 2.05
N VAL A 43 8.00 -9.22 1.39
CA VAL A 43 8.21 -8.54 0.10
C VAL A 43 9.16 -7.35 0.25
N GLY A 44 9.04 -6.57 1.34
CA GLY A 44 9.94 -5.47 1.63
C GLY A 44 11.41 -5.90 1.76
N ALA A 45 11.65 -7.11 2.28
CA ALA A 45 12.99 -7.68 2.39
C ALA A 45 13.54 -8.23 1.05
N LEU A 46 12.66 -8.63 0.13
CA LEU A 46 13.03 -9.26 -1.14
C LEU A 46 13.24 -8.28 -2.30
N LEU A 47 12.55 -7.13 -2.28
CA LEU A 47 12.57 -6.20 -3.41
C LEU A 47 13.87 -5.39 -3.48
N THR A 48 14.46 -5.36 -4.67
CA THR A 48 15.68 -4.59 -4.97
C THR A 48 15.39 -3.10 -5.17
N THR A 49 16.42 -2.27 -5.13
CA THR A 49 16.35 -0.85 -5.52
C THR A 49 15.71 -0.68 -6.90
N GLY A 50 14.82 0.30 -7.03
CA GLY A 50 14.05 0.59 -8.24
C GLY A 50 12.82 -0.31 -8.46
N ALA A 51 12.68 -1.40 -7.70
CA ALA A 51 11.52 -2.28 -7.81
C ALA A 51 10.25 -1.57 -7.31
N ARG A 52 9.10 -1.87 -7.95
CA ARG A 52 7.80 -1.30 -7.57
C ARG A 52 6.91 -2.35 -6.98
N LEU A 53 6.33 -2.03 -5.82
CA LEU A 53 5.27 -2.80 -5.20
C LEU A 53 3.93 -2.11 -5.44
N ALA A 54 3.03 -2.81 -6.11
CA ALA A 54 1.64 -2.43 -6.30
C ALA A 54 0.75 -3.34 -5.44
N VAL A 55 -0.09 -2.75 -4.60
CA VAL A 55 -1.03 -3.49 -3.74
C VAL A 55 -2.44 -3.02 -4.00
N ILE A 56 -3.34 -3.96 -4.31
CA ILE A 56 -4.78 -3.74 -4.45
C ILE A 56 -5.46 -4.25 -3.18
N SER A 57 -6.22 -3.38 -2.52
CA SER A 57 -7.02 -3.70 -1.32
C SER A 57 -8.50 -3.45 -1.60
N PHE A 58 -9.39 -4.24 -1.00
CA PHE A 58 -10.82 -4.16 -1.27
C PHE A 58 -11.63 -3.57 -0.10
N HIS A 59 -11.03 -3.51 1.09
CA HIS A 59 -11.66 -2.88 2.25
C HIS A 59 -10.73 -1.92 3.00
N SER A 60 -11.33 -1.11 3.87
CA SER A 60 -10.66 -0.01 4.55
C SER A 60 -9.60 -0.45 5.55
N VAL A 61 -9.71 -1.66 6.10
CA VAL A 61 -8.71 -2.21 7.02
C VAL A 61 -7.43 -2.56 6.25
N GLU A 62 -7.50 -3.38 5.20
CA GLU A 62 -6.36 -3.66 4.31
C GLU A 62 -5.70 -2.37 3.80
N ASP A 63 -6.48 -1.43 3.24
CA ASP A 63 -5.93 -0.17 2.70
C ASP A 63 -5.16 0.63 3.77
N ARG A 64 -5.65 0.59 5.03
CA ARG A 64 -5.00 1.25 6.15
C ARG A 64 -3.68 0.58 6.50
N GLU A 65 -3.63 -0.75 6.50
CA GLU A 65 -2.40 -1.51 6.77
C GLU A 65 -1.34 -1.23 5.71
N VAL A 66 -1.69 -1.31 4.43
CA VAL A 66 -0.79 -1.00 3.30
C VAL A 66 -0.28 0.44 3.40
N LYS A 67 -1.20 1.38 3.66
CA LYS A 67 -0.85 2.80 3.82
C LYS A 67 0.13 3.02 4.98
N ARG A 68 -0.04 2.30 6.09
CA ARG A 68 0.84 2.40 7.26
C ARG A 68 2.24 1.87 6.91
N CYS A 69 2.32 0.66 6.36
CA CYS A 69 3.57 0.04 5.94
C CYS A 69 4.36 0.92 4.95
N PHE A 70 3.70 1.43 3.90
CA PHE A 70 4.36 2.31 2.92
C PHE A 70 4.89 3.61 3.54
N ARG A 71 4.21 4.15 4.55
CA ARG A 71 4.69 5.33 5.28
C ARG A 71 5.89 5.00 6.16
N GLU A 72 5.89 3.83 6.79
CA GLU A 72 7.01 3.36 7.61
C GLU A 72 8.25 3.18 6.74
N TRP A 73 8.15 2.51 5.59
CA TRP A 73 9.25 2.40 4.62
C TRP A 73 9.73 3.75 4.09
N LYS A 74 8.81 4.68 3.83
CA LYS A 74 9.19 6.05 3.46
C LYS A 74 9.97 6.74 4.56
N ARG A 75 9.54 6.62 5.82
CA ARG A 75 10.24 7.21 6.97
C ARG A 75 11.60 6.56 7.19
N ALA A 76 11.73 5.28 6.90
CA ALA A 76 12.99 4.54 6.97
C ALA A 76 13.91 4.79 5.76
N GLY A 77 13.50 5.58 4.77
CA GLY A 77 14.27 5.81 3.54
C GLY A 77 14.33 4.61 2.59
N MET A 78 13.58 3.54 2.88
CA MET A 78 13.56 2.30 2.09
C MET A 78 12.72 2.40 0.81
N ALA A 79 11.68 3.25 0.82
CA ALA A 79 10.77 3.38 -0.32
C ALA A 79 10.26 4.79 -0.55
N ARG A 80 9.96 5.10 -1.81
CA ARG A 80 9.23 6.29 -2.25
C ARG A 80 7.79 5.91 -2.60
N VAL A 81 6.83 6.46 -1.85
CA VAL A 81 5.41 6.27 -2.14
C VAL A 81 5.03 7.08 -3.38
N LEU A 82 4.55 6.40 -4.42
CA LEU A 82 4.16 7.02 -5.69
C LEU A 82 2.70 7.50 -5.68
N THR A 83 1.83 6.84 -4.91
CA THR A 83 0.40 7.18 -4.81
C THR A 83 0.07 7.88 -3.48
N LEU A 84 -0.16 9.20 -3.51
CA LEU A 84 -0.58 9.96 -2.32
C LEU A 84 -1.99 9.57 -1.84
N LYS A 85 -2.91 9.39 -2.79
CA LYS A 85 -4.25 8.84 -2.60
C LYS A 85 -4.31 7.49 -3.33
N PRO A 86 -5.09 6.51 -2.82
CA PRO A 86 -5.26 5.25 -3.54
C PRO A 86 -5.92 5.52 -4.89
N LEU A 87 -5.47 4.83 -5.93
CA LEU A 87 -6.13 4.84 -7.24
C LEU A 87 -7.39 3.98 -7.13
N ALA A 88 -8.52 4.55 -7.56
CA ALA A 88 -9.82 3.91 -7.57
C ALA A 88 -10.15 3.44 -9.00
N PRO A 89 -11.00 2.41 -9.16
CA PRO A 89 -11.46 1.97 -10.47
C PRO A 89 -12.23 3.07 -11.19
N GLY A 90 -12.21 3.03 -12.53
CA GLY A 90 -13.04 3.90 -13.36
C GLY A 90 -14.53 3.50 -13.33
N GLU A 91 -15.40 4.37 -13.85
CA GLU A 91 -16.84 4.06 -13.95
C GLU A 91 -17.11 2.87 -14.87
N GLN A 92 -16.43 2.81 -16.02
CA GLN A 92 -16.55 1.70 -16.96
C GLN A 92 -16.10 0.37 -16.33
N GLU A 93 -14.94 0.36 -15.67
CA GLU A 93 -14.42 -0.81 -14.97
C GLU A 93 -15.38 -1.29 -13.89
N THR A 94 -15.98 -0.37 -13.13
CA THR A 94 -16.95 -0.70 -12.09
C THR A 94 -18.25 -1.28 -12.67
N ARG A 95 -18.61 -0.90 -13.91
CA ARG A 95 -19.81 -1.38 -14.61
C ARG A 95 -19.59 -2.79 -15.16
N GLU A 96 -18.44 -3.04 -15.77
CA GLU A 96 -18.06 -4.33 -16.34
C GLU A 96 -17.65 -5.34 -15.25
N ASN A 97 -17.01 -4.86 -14.19
CA ASN A 97 -16.58 -5.64 -13.04
C ASN A 97 -17.08 -5.01 -11.73
N PRO A 98 -18.30 -5.35 -11.28
CA PRO A 98 -18.84 -4.85 -10.01
C PRO A 98 -17.98 -5.15 -8.79
N ARG A 99 -17.12 -6.19 -8.82
CA ARG A 99 -16.19 -6.52 -7.72
C ARG A 99 -15.05 -5.51 -7.60
N ALA A 100 -14.71 -4.80 -8.68
CA ALA A 100 -13.68 -3.77 -8.67
C ALA A 100 -14.09 -2.52 -7.89
N ARG A 101 -15.40 -2.27 -7.70
CA ARG A 101 -15.95 -1.04 -7.11
C ARG A 101 -15.24 -0.55 -5.84
N SER A 102 -14.78 -1.47 -4.98
CA SER A 102 -14.15 -1.14 -3.71
C SER A 102 -12.62 -1.23 -3.72
N ALA A 103 -12.03 -1.56 -4.87
CA ALA A 103 -10.60 -1.68 -5.07
C ALA A 103 -9.90 -0.34 -4.84
N ARG A 104 -8.77 -0.42 -4.15
CA ARG A 104 -7.87 0.69 -3.85
C ARG A 104 -6.46 0.23 -4.15
N LEU A 105 -5.85 0.82 -5.18
CA LEU A 105 -4.48 0.54 -5.57
C LEU A 105 -3.51 1.56 -4.93
N ARG A 106 -2.46 1.04 -4.31
CA ARG A 106 -1.32 1.84 -3.81
C ARG A 106 -0.02 1.34 -4.41
N VAL A 107 0.89 2.26 -4.72
CA VAL A 107 2.20 1.93 -5.31
C VAL A 107 3.33 2.62 -4.55
N ALA A 108 4.38 1.85 -4.26
CA ALA A 108 5.66 2.33 -3.74
C ALA A 108 6.81 1.80 -4.59
N GLU A 109 7.86 2.60 -4.75
CA GLU A 109 9.11 2.22 -5.41
C GLU A 109 10.21 2.12 -4.37
N MET A 110 10.96 1.02 -4.34
CA MET A 110 12.06 0.83 -3.41
C MET A 110 13.22 1.74 -3.78
N THR A 111 13.68 2.55 -2.85
CA THR A 111 14.72 3.58 -3.08
C THR A 111 16.13 3.09 -2.77
N GLY A 112 16.27 1.83 -2.38
CA GLY A 112 17.54 1.24 -1.96
C GLY A 112 17.83 1.53 -0.49
N ASN A 113 18.55 0.61 0.13
CA ASN A 113 19.06 0.76 1.49
C ASN A 113 20.19 1.82 1.48
N PRO A 114 20.35 2.69 2.48
CA PRO A 114 21.53 3.56 2.63
C PRO A 114 22.89 2.85 2.76
N ILE A 115 23.02 1.57 2.40
CA ILE A 115 24.23 0.74 2.57
C ILE A 115 24.78 0.24 1.22
N SER A 116 24.62 1.01 0.15
CA SER A 116 25.39 0.79 -1.09
C SER A 116 26.22 2.01 -1.47
N THR A 117 26.98 2.53 -0.51
CA THR A 117 28.29 3.08 -0.82
C THR A 117 29.30 2.06 -0.32
N SER A 118 29.84 1.25 -1.22
CA SER A 118 31.13 0.61 -0.97
C SER A 118 32.19 1.70 -1.06
N PRO A 119 32.91 2.07 0.01
CA PRO A 119 34.16 2.81 -0.10
C PRO A 119 35.27 1.76 -0.23
N GLY A 120 35.76 1.51 -1.44
CA GLY A 120 36.86 0.55 -1.59
C GLY A 120 37.12 0.07 -3.00
N GLU A 121 37.45 0.99 -3.91
CA GLU A 121 38.40 0.67 -4.98
C GLU A 121 39.32 1.88 -5.16
N THR A 122 40.22 2.04 -4.19
CA THR A 122 41.48 2.76 -4.40
C THR A 122 42.54 1.72 -4.72
N ASP A 123 42.71 1.42 -6.00
CA ASP A 123 43.91 0.80 -6.56
C ASP A 123 44.02 1.33 -7.99
N GLY A 124 45.09 1.95 -8.46
CA GLY A 124 46.37 2.33 -7.89
C GLY A 124 47.11 3.12 -8.98
N THR A 125 48.21 3.78 -8.58
CA THR A 125 49.26 4.39 -9.42
C THR A 125 49.36 5.91 -9.31
N GLN A 126 50.04 6.34 -8.25
CA GLN A 126 50.88 7.55 -8.23
C GLN A 126 52.31 7.19 -8.72
N PRO A 127 53.14 8.17 -9.11
CA PRO A 127 53.97 8.15 -10.31
C PRO A 127 55.39 7.61 -10.09
N LYS A 128 56.05 7.14 -11.17
CA LYS A 128 57.51 7.09 -11.23
C LYS A 128 58.04 8.27 -12.04
N LYS A 129 58.76 9.16 -11.34
CA LYS A 129 59.74 10.09 -11.90
C LYS A 129 60.84 9.32 -12.63
N SER A 130 61.21 9.76 -13.83
CA SER A 130 62.58 9.99 -14.33
C SER A 130 62.50 10.67 -15.69
#